data_AF-A0A420MSN2-F1
#
_entry.id   AF-A0A420MSN2-F1
#
_cell.length_a   1.000
_cell.length_b   1.000
_cell.length_c   1.000
_cell.angle_alpha   90.00
_cell.angle_beta   90.00
_cell.angle_gamma   90.00
#
_symmetry.space_group_name_H-M   'P 1'
#
loop_
_entity.id
_entity.type
_entity.pdbx_description
1 polymer ?
#
loop_
_entity_poly.entity_id
_entity_poly.type
_entity_poly.pdbx_seq_one_letter_code
_entity_poly.pdbx_strand_id
1 'polypeptide(L)'
;MGAEVQLYWIIYNKCGIAQSDLAGTKLALQAWQQDWMVLFNEPRSQFLQMGFHFAHLLAHCQSLKSPKSVMHSSVLKEMIKHSKIIINLAIDTTDDRTRHLTDHIYHILSFSALTLCRIVHTYESKLRAANYDTTELDNLVFKLVNWFKTIGLPCHAAHILGDIVHAQFQKLRPDFQPSTPIVSGALSENPGVIYNAEELLLPPDLSFLYPNFIGSEMFDADGGLESWPEWAQVHSDTDASV
;
A
#
# COMPACT_ATOMS: atom_id res chain seq x y z
N MET A 1 -0.58 23.30 2.19
CA MET A 1 -2.02 23.00 2.19
C MET A 1 -2.66 23.12 0.79
N GLY A 2 -2.45 24.20 0.02
CA GLY A 2 -3.08 24.36 -1.30
C GLY A 2 -2.87 23.18 -2.27
N ALA A 3 -1.62 22.73 -2.43
CA ALA A 3 -1.29 21.57 -3.28
C ALA A 3 -2.05 20.30 -2.88
N GLU A 4 -2.07 20.00 -1.58
CA GLU A 4 -2.73 18.82 -1.03
C GLU A 4 -4.25 18.86 -1.23
N VAL A 5 -4.87 20.02 -0.99
CA VAL A 5 -6.31 20.21 -1.23
C VAL A 5 -6.66 19.99 -2.71
N GLN A 6 -5.86 20.54 -3.63
CA GLN A 6 -6.08 20.32 -5.06
C GLN A 6 -5.88 18.85 -5.46
N LEU A 7 -4.94 18.15 -4.83
CA LEU A 7 -4.74 16.73 -5.06
C LEU A 7 -5.95 15.90 -4.63
N TYR A 8 -6.47 16.14 -3.42
CA TYR A 8 -7.69 15.45 -2.96
C TYR A 8 -8.91 15.82 -3.81
N TRP A 9 -8.95 17.04 -4.35
CA TRP A 9 -9.98 17.42 -5.31
C TRP A 9 -9.92 16.59 -6.59
N ILE A 10 -8.71 16.32 -7.12
CA ILE A 10 -8.53 15.41 -8.26
C ILE A 10 -8.99 14.00 -7.88
N ILE A 11 -8.55 13.48 -6.72
CA ILE A 11 -8.95 12.16 -6.22
C ILE A 11 -10.48 12.06 -6.16
N TYR A 12 -11.14 13.00 -5.51
CA TYR A 12 -12.58 13.01 -5.34
C TYR A 12 -13.32 12.98 -6.69
N ASN A 13 -12.95 13.87 -7.62
CA ASN A 13 -13.65 13.98 -8.90
C ASN A 13 -13.34 12.86 -9.89
N LYS A 14 -12.13 12.29 -9.85
CA LYS A 14 -11.64 11.35 -10.89
C LYS A 14 -11.60 9.90 -10.42
N CYS A 15 -11.47 9.66 -9.12
CA CYS A 15 -11.43 8.33 -8.52
C CYS A 15 -12.72 7.95 -7.78
N GLY A 16 -13.61 8.90 -7.50
CA GLY A 16 -14.87 8.66 -6.78
C GLY A 16 -16.04 8.17 -7.65
N ILE A 17 -15.89 8.13 -8.98
CA ILE A 17 -16.96 7.79 -9.93
C ILE A 17 -16.74 6.37 -10.48
N ALA A 18 -17.82 5.60 -10.61
CA ALA A 18 -17.86 4.17 -11.00
C ALA A 18 -17.20 3.82 -12.36
N GLN A 19 -16.80 4.82 -13.15
CA GLN A 19 -16.00 4.66 -14.36
C GLN A 19 -14.82 5.64 -14.30
N SER A 20 -13.74 5.22 -13.66
CA SER A 20 -12.52 6.03 -13.59
C SER A 20 -11.82 6.05 -14.95
N ASP A 21 -11.80 7.22 -15.59
CA ASP A 21 -10.93 7.49 -16.74
C ASP A 21 -9.48 7.56 -16.26
N LEU A 22 -8.79 6.42 -16.30
CA LEU A 22 -7.40 6.31 -15.85
C LEU A 22 -6.47 7.24 -16.63
N ALA A 23 -6.69 7.40 -17.94
CA ALA A 23 -5.85 8.24 -18.78
C ALA A 23 -6.00 9.72 -18.41
N GLY A 24 -7.23 10.22 -18.33
CA GLY A 24 -7.49 11.59 -17.90
C GLY A 24 -7.09 11.84 -16.45
N THR A 25 -7.18 10.85 -15.58
CA THR A 25 -6.68 10.95 -14.19
C THR A 25 -5.16 11.09 -14.15
N LYS A 26 -4.43 10.26 -14.92
CA LYS A 26 -2.97 10.37 -15.01
C LYS A 26 -2.53 11.72 -15.55
N LEU A 27 -3.21 12.24 -16.58
CA LEU A 27 -2.92 13.57 -17.12
C LEU A 27 -3.17 14.67 -16.08
N ALA A 28 -4.26 14.60 -15.32
CA ALA A 28 -4.55 15.56 -14.26
C ALA A 28 -3.50 15.51 -13.13
N LEU A 29 -3.07 14.32 -12.74
CA LEU A 29 -2.02 14.14 -11.73
C LEU A 29 -0.65 14.64 -12.23
N GLN A 30 -0.32 14.40 -13.50
CA GLN A 30 0.90 14.94 -14.11
C GLN A 30 0.89 16.47 -14.16
N ALA A 31 -0.22 17.08 -14.60
CA ALA A 31 -0.38 18.53 -14.60
C ALA A 31 -0.23 19.10 -13.19
N TRP A 32 -0.92 18.51 -12.22
CA TRP A 32 -0.79 18.88 -10.81
C TRP A 32 0.66 18.74 -10.32
N GLN A 33 1.36 17.66 -10.67
CA GLN A 33 2.75 17.49 -10.26
C GLN A 33 3.62 18.62 -10.83
N GLN A 34 3.45 18.96 -12.12
CA GLN A 34 4.17 20.06 -12.77
C GLN A 34 3.96 21.40 -12.07
N ASP A 35 2.70 21.72 -11.74
CA ASP A 35 2.33 22.96 -11.05
C ASP A 35 2.97 23.07 -9.66
N TRP A 36 3.17 21.94 -8.98
CA TRP A 36 3.66 21.89 -7.61
C TRP A 36 5.08 21.33 -7.48
N MET A 37 5.83 21.18 -8.57
CA MET A 37 7.18 20.57 -8.59
C MET A 37 8.14 21.19 -7.57
N VAL A 38 8.04 22.50 -7.35
CA VAL A 38 8.90 23.21 -6.39
C VAL A 38 8.76 22.62 -4.98
N LEU A 39 7.53 22.25 -4.58
CA LEU A 39 7.25 21.69 -3.25
C LEU A 39 7.85 20.29 -3.05
N PHE A 40 8.18 19.56 -4.12
CA PHE A 40 8.80 18.24 -4.00
C PHE A 40 10.25 18.32 -3.50
N ASN A 41 10.90 19.47 -3.68
CA ASN A 41 12.27 19.71 -3.21
C ASN A 41 12.33 20.30 -1.80
N GLU A 42 11.18 20.65 -1.21
CA GLU A 42 11.13 21.23 0.12
C GLU A 42 11.34 20.14 1.21
N PRO A 43 11.90 20.51 2.37
CA PRO A 43 11.97 19.60 3.50
C PRO A 43 10.57 19.10 3.87
N ARG A 44 10.49 17.81 4.20
CA ARG A 44 9.23 17.15 4.57
C ARG A 44 8.21 16.99 3.43
N SER A 45 8.65 17.06 2.18
CA SER A 45 7.79 16.84 1.01
C SER A 45 7.28 15.39 0.88
N GLN A 46 7.79 14.43 1.65
CA GLN A 46 7.38 13.02 1.58
C GLN A 46 5.86 12.83 1.70
N PHE A 47 5.16 13.63 2.50
CA PHE A 47 3.72 13.47 2.67
C PHE A 47 2.96 13.89 1.42
N LEU A 48 3.44 14.94 0.75
CA LEU A 48 2.93 15.36 -0.55
C LEU A 48 3.22 14.29 -1.62
N GLN A 49 4.42 13.72 -1.60
CA GLN A 49 4.82 12.62 -2.49
C GLN A 49 3.98 11.35 -2.26
N MET A 50 3.74 10.99 -1.00
CA MET A 50 2.89 9.87 -0.60
C MET A 50 1.46 10.08 -1.09
N GLY A 51 0.89 11.28 -0.90
CA GLY A 51 -0.42 11.63 -1.43
C GLY A 51 -0.48 11.49 -2.96
N PHE A 52 0.55 11.97 -3.66
CA PHE A 52 0.63 11.87 -5.12
C PHE A 52 0.65 10.43 -5.61
N HIS A 53 1.50 9.59 -5.01
CA HIS A 53 1.56 8.17 -5.34
C HIS A 53 0.29 7.42 -4.94
N PHE A 54 -0.33 7.80 -3.82
CA PHE A 54 -1.62 7.26 -3.39
C PHE A 54 -2.70 7.56 -4.42
N ALA A 55 -2.76 8.78 -4.95
CA ALA A 55 -3.72 9.14 -6.00
C ALA A 55 -3.58 8.25 -7.24
N HIS A 56 -2.34 7.99 -7.67
CA HIS A 56 -2.07 7.06 -8.78
C HIS A 56 -2.49 5.62 -8.46
N LEU A 57 -2.12 5.13 -7.27
CA LEU A 57 -2.48 3.78 -6.83
C LEU A 57 -4.00 3.60 -6.78
N LEU A 58 -4.71 4.58 -6.21
CA LEU A 58 -6.16 4.59 -6.12
C LEU A 58 -6.81 4.64 -7.50
N ALA A 59 -6.33 5.49 -8.42
CA ALA A 59 -6.84 5.55 -9.79
C ALA A 59 -6.70 4.20 -10.50
N HIS A 60 -5.57 3.51 -10.31
CA HIS A 60 -5.38 2.15 -10.79
C HIS A 60 -6.40 1.18 -10.18
N CYS A 61 -6.55 1.15 -8.86
CA CYS A 61 -7.55 0.30 -8.20
C CYS A 61 -8.98 0.56 -8.71
N GLN A 62 -9.38 1.82 -8.90
CA GLN A 62 -10.73 2.18 -9.36
C GLN A 62 -10.96 1.80 -10.82
N SER A 63 -9.95 1.92 -11.69
CA SER A 63 -10.04 1.46 -13.08
C SER A 63 -10.26 -0.06 -13.21
N LEU A 64 -9.93 -0.81 -12.15
CA LEU A 64 -10.06 -2.25 -12.09
C LEU A 64 -11.38 -2.74 -11.49
N LYS A 65 -12.21 -1.85 -10.90
CA LYS A 65 -13.50 -2.24 -10.31
C LYS A 65 -14.60 -2.58 -11.32
N SER A 66 -14.37 -2.31 -12.61
CA SER A 66 -15.31 -2.71 -13.66
C SER A 66 -15.32 -4.24 -13.80
N PRO A 67 -16.50 -4.90 -13.88
CA PRO A 67 -16.59 -6.36 -14.06
C PRO A 67 -15.92 -6.89 -15.34
N LYS A 68 -15.63 -5.99 -16.29
CA LYS A 68 -14.96 -6.31 -17.57
C LYS A 68 -13.48 -5.98 -17.55
N SER A 69 -12.96 -5.50 -16.43
CA SER A 69 -11.56 -5.11 -16.34
C SER A 69 -10.67 -6.34 -16.34
N VAL A 70 -9.47 -6.18 -16.90
CA VAL A 70 -8.47 -7.23 -17.02
C VAL A 70 -7.17 -6.68 -16.44
N MET A 71 -6.49 -7.49 -15.63
CA MET A 71 -5.21 -7.11 -15.05
C MET A 71 -4.11 -7.25 -16.10
N HIS A 72 -3.58 -6.12 -16.55
CA HIS A 72 -2.39 -6.08 -17.42
C HIS A 72 -1.11 -6.00 -16.58
N SER A 73 -0.03 -6.64 -17.07
CA SER A 73 1.28 -6.62 -16.41
C SER A 73 1.82 -5.21 -16.16
N SER A 74 1.59 -4.28 -17.09
CA SER A 74 1.98 -2.87 -16.95
C SER A 74 1.25 -2.17 -15.82
N VAL A 75 -0.04 -2.45 -15.62
CA VAL A 75 -0.84 -1.91 -14.51
C VAL A 75 -0.36 -2.48 -13.19
N LEU A 76 -0.14 -3.79 -13.12
CA LEU A 76 0.37 -4.44 -11.91
C LEU A 76 1.72 -3.86 -11.48
N LYS A 77 2.63 -3.66 -12.44
CA LYS A 77 3.95 -3.05 -12.20
C LYS A 77 3.84 -1.64 -11.61
N GLU A 78 2.97 -0.80 -12.16
CA GLU A 78 2.77 0.55 -11.62
C GLU A 78 2.12 0.53 -10.23
N MET A 79 1.16 -0.37 -9.97
CA MET A 79 0.57 -0.52 -8.63
C MET A 79 1.62 -0.94 -7.60
N ILE A 80 2.43 -1.96 -7.90
CA ILE A 80 3.54 -2.40 -7.04
C ILE A 80 4.52 -1.25 -6.80
N LYS A 81 4.92 -0.54 -7.87
CA LYS A 81 5.83 0.59 -7.78
C LYS A 81 5.29 1.69 -6.86
N HIS A 82 4.04 2.10 -7.02
CA HIS A 82 3.44 3.12 -6.16
C HIS A 82 3.34 2.66 -4.71
N SER A 83 2.90 1.42 -4.45
CA SER A 83 2.89 0.85 -3.10
C SER A 83 4.28 0.84 -2.47
N LYS A 84 5.32 0.39 -3.19
CA LYS A 84 6.70 0.38 -2.70
C LYS A 84 7.18 1.78 -2.34
N ILE A 85 6.95 2.76 -3.22
CA ILE A 85 7.39 4.14 -2.99
C ILE A 85 6.71 4.73 -1.74
N ILE A 86 5.39 4.55 -1.59
CA ILE A 86 4.64 5.07 -0.44
C ILE A 86 5.20 4.49 0.87
N ILE A 87 5.41 3.17 0.92
CA ILE A 87 5.91 2.49 2.13
C ILE A 87 7.33 2.94 2.45
N ASN A 88 8.23 2.97 1.46
CA ASN A 88 9.61 3.38 1.66
C ASN A 88 9.73 4.86 2.06
N LEU A 89 8.93 5.77 1.47
CA LEU A 89 8.90 7.18 1.87
C LEU A 89 8.62 7.33 3.37
N ALA A 90 7.66 6.57 3.92
CA ALA A 90 7.38 6.63 5.35
C ALA A 90 8.53 6.07 6.20
N ILE A 91 9.00 4.87 5.86
CA ILE A 91 10.04 4.18 6.65
C ILE A 91 11.36 4.96 6.63
N ASP A 92 11.79 5.42 5.45
CA ASP A 92 13.12 6.01 5.26
C ASP A 92 13.19 7.47 5.73
N THR A 93 12.06 8.15 5.93
CA THR A 93 12.00 9.54 6.42
C THR A 93 11.52 9.68 7.86
N THR A 94 11.54 8.59 8.62
CA THR A 94 11.11 8.58 10.03
C THR A 94 11.91 9.59 10.85
N ASP A 95 11.19 10.44 11.59
CA ASP A 95 11.74 11.46 12.48
C ASP A 95 10.92 11.57 13.79
N ASP A 96 11.37 12.41 14.73
CA ASP A 96 10.70 12.62 16.02
C ASP A 96 9.23 13.10 15.90
N ARG A 97 8.85 13.65 14.74
CA ARG A 97 7.50 14.16 14.48
C ARG A 97 6.59 13.11 13.86
N THR A 98 7.11 11.93 13.51
CA THR A 98 6.36 10.82 12.92
C THR A 98 5.20 10.38 13.82
N ARG A 99 5.35 10.46 15.15
CA ARG A 99 4.25 10.19 16.11
C ARG A 99 3.12 11.23 16.11
N HIS A 100 3.27 12.33 15.38
CA HIS A 100 2.32 13.43 15.29
C HIS A 100 1.74 13.58 13.88
N LEU A 101 1.93 12.58 13.02
CA LEU A 101 1.32 12.58 11.70
C LEU A 101 -0.19 12.45 11.80
N THR A 102 -0.87 12.98 10.79
CA THR A 102 -2.32 12.82 10.66
C THR A 102 -2.64 11.36 10.39
N ASP A 103 -3.77 10.90 10.91
CA ASP A 103 -4.23 9.52 10.72
C ASP A 103 -4.30 9.11 9.25
N HIS A 104 -4.58 10.09 8.38
CA HIS A 104 -4.60 9.93 6.94
C HIS A 104 -3.33 9.29 6.36
N ILE A 105 -2.14 9.62 6.88
CA ILE A 105 -0.89 9.02 6.42
C ILE A 105 -0.84 7.52 6.73
N TYR A 106 -1.32 7.12 7.91
CA TYR A 106 -1.39 5.71 8.27
C TYR A 106 -2.43 4.96 7.42
N HIS A 107 -3.54 5.60 7.04
CA HIS A 107 -4.49 5.02 6.08
C HIS A 107 -3.87 4.82 4.70
N ILE A 108 -3.12 5.79 4.18
CA ILE A 108 -2.38 5.66 2.90
C ILE A 108 -1.43 4.45 2.95
N LEU A 109 -0.68 4.31 4.04
CA LEU A 109 0.28 3.21 4.22
C LEU A 109 -0.42 1.85 4.29
N SER A 110 -1.49 1.77 5.08
CA SER A 110 -2.28 0.54 5.24
C SER A 110 -2.90 0.11 3.92
N PHE A 111 -3.47 1.06 3.16
CA PHE A 111 -4.00 0.80 1.83
C PHE A 111 -2.93 0.29 0.87
N SER A 112 -1.75 0.90 0.89
CA SER A 112 -0.64 0.52 0.01
C SER A 112 -0.14 -0.89 0.32
N ALA A 113 -0.02 -1.23 1.60
CA ALA A 113 0.40 -2.55 2.07
C ALA A 113 -0.63 -3.63 1.76
N LEU A 114 -1.91 -3.40 2.06
CA LEU A 114 -3.00 -4.35 1.77
C LEU A 114 -3.16 -4.57 0.26
N THR A 115 -3.01 -3.52 -0.54
CA THR A 115 -2.97 -3.62 -2.00
C THR A 115 -1.81 -4.51 -2.45
N LEU A 116 -0.63 -4.33 -1.86
CA LEU A 116 0.53 -5.16 -2.16
C LEU A 116 0.28 -6.63 -1.77
N CYS A 117 -0.19 -6.90 -0.55
CA CYS A 117 -0.54 -8.27 -0.11
C CYS A 117 -1.50 -8.95 -1.08
N ARG A 118 -2.58 -8.26 -1.48
CA ARG A 118 -3.57 -8.78 -2.42
C ARG A 118 -2.96 -9.08 -3.79
N ILE A 119 -2.11 -8.18 -4.31
CA ILE A 119 -1.40 -8.38 -5.58
C ILE A 119 -0.49 -9.61 -5.52
N VAL A 120 0.38 -9.69 -4.52
CA VAL A 120 1.36 -10.78 -4.43
C VAL A 120 0.64 -12.11 -4.23
N HIS A 121 -0.43 -12.14 -3.42
CA HIS A 121 -1.25 -13.35 -3.22
C HIS A 121 -1.96 -13.80 -4.52
N THR A 122 -2.62 -12.87 -5.21
CA THR A 122 -3.47 -13.19 -6.38
C THR A 122 -2.65 -13.56 -7.61
N TYR A 123 -1.51 -12.88 -7.85
CA TYR A 123 -0.74 -13.01 -9.09
C TYR A 123 0.66 -13.61 -8.89
N GLU A 124 0.88 -14.33 -7.78
CA GLU A 124 2.19 -14.85 -7.37
C GLU A 124 2.95 -15.59 -8.48
N SER A 125 2.27 -16.54 -9.15
CA SER A 125 2.87 -17.34 -10.22
C SER A 125 3.34 -16.49 -11.40
N LYS A 126 2.60 -15.43 -11.71
CA LYS A 126 2.88 -14.51 -12.83
C LYS A 126 3.96 -13.52 -12.48
N LEU A 127 3.98 -13.06 -11.23
CA LEU A 127 5.06 -12.24 -10.69
C LEU A 127 6.39 -12.99 -10.72
N ARG A 128 6.40 -14.26 -10.27
CA ARG A 128 7.60 -15.11 -10.37
C ARG A 128 8.04 -15.32 -11.82
N ALA A 129 7.11 -15.60 -12.73
CA ALA A 129 7.42 -15.73 -14.15
C ALA A 129 7.98 -14.42 -14.77
N ALA A 130 7.58 -13.26 -14.24
CA ALA A 130 8.10 -11.95 -14.62
C ALA A 130 9.35 -11.51 -13.82
N ASN A 131 10.00 -12.43 -13.10
CA ASN A 131 11.20 -12.19 -12.27
C ASN A 131 11.02 -11.13 -11.17
N TYR A 132 9.82 -11.01 -10.60
CA TYR A 132 9.63 -10.24 -9.36
C TYR A 132 10.05 -11.07 -8.14
N ASP A 133 10.80 -10.44 -7.24
CA ASP A 133 11.08 -10.99 -5.93
C ASP A 133 9.86 -10.79 -5.01
N THR A 134 9.01 -11.81 -4.94
CA THR A 134 7.82 -11.79 -4.07
C THR A 134 8.20 -11.73 -2.59
N THR A 135 9.36 -12.29 -2.23
CA THR A 135 9.86 -12.30 -0.85
C THR A 135 10.33 -10.91 -0.42
N GLU A 136 10.93 -10.12 -1.32
CA GLU A 136 11.24 -8.70 -1.08
C GLU A 136 9.95 -7.90 -0.76
N LEU A 137 8.88 -8.15 -1.50
CA LEU A 137 7.59 -7.48 -1.28
C LEU A 137 6.95 -7.86 0.05
N ASP A 138 6.96 -9.15 0.40
CA ASP A 138 6.45 -9.63 1.68
C ASP A 138 7.28 -9.07 2.86
N ASN A 139 8.61 -9.04 2.74
CA ASN A 139 9.49 -8.41 3.72
C ASN A 139 9.22 -6.90 3.87
N LEU A 140 8.90 -6.19 2.78
CA LEU A 140 8.57 -4.77 2.83
C LEU A 140 7.29 -4.52 3.63
N VAL A 141 6.26 -5.33 3.43
CA VAL A 141 5.02 -5.26 4.23
C VAL A 141 5.31 -5.57 5.69
N PHE A 142 6.09 -6.63 5.96
CA PHE A 142 6.46 -6.98 7.32
C PHE A 142 7.27 -5.87 8.02
N LYS A 143 8.19 -5.22 7.29
CA LYS A 143 8.95 -4.05 7.78
C LYS A 143 8.01 -2.90 8.15
N LEU A 144 6.97 -2.63 7.33
CA LEU A 144 5.96 -1.60 7.63
C LEU A 144 5.15 -1.94 8.89
N VAL A 145 4.72 -3.19 9.06
CA VAL A 145 4.00 -3.62 10.27
C VAL A 145 4.84 -3.36 11.51
N ASN A 146 6.12 -3.74 11.49
CA ASN A 146 7.02 -3.46 12.61
C ASN A 146 7.21 -1.96 12.82
N TRP A 147 7.34 -1.19 11.74
CA TRP A 147 7.44 0.27 11.80
C TRP A 147 6.23 0.90 12.48
N PHE A 148 5.01 0.48 12.15
CA PHE A 148 3.79 0.98 12.81
C PHE A 148 3.82 0.81 14.34
N LYS A 149 4.36 -0.32 14.82
CA LYS A 149 4.49 -0.62 16.26
C LYS A 149 5.50 0.28 16.98
N THR A 150 6.41 0.92 16.25
CA THR A 150 7.35 1.89 16.84
C THR A 150 6.73 3.27 17.07
N ILE A 151 5.52 3.53 16.54
CA ILE A 151 4.92 4.86 16.52
C ILE A 151 3.97 5.06 17.69
N GLY A 152 4.39 5.85 18.67
CA GLY A 152 3.54 6.24 19.79
C GLY A 152 3.17 5.08 20.71
N LEU A 153 2.12 5.28 21.51
CA LEU A 153 1.62 4.28 22.45
C LEU A 153 0.68 3.27 21.77
N PRO A 154 0.43 2.09 22.35
CA PRO A 154 -0.43 1.05 21.74
C PRO A 154 -1.85 1.48 21.35
N CYS A 155 -2.38 2.56 21.92
CA CYS A 155 -3.69 3.12 21.56
C CYS A 155 -3.67 4.02 20.31
N HIS A 156 -2.48 4.27 19.75
CA HIS A 156 -2.30 5.16 18.61
C HIS A 156 -2.79 4.49 17.30
N ALA A 157 -3.34 5.27 16.37
CA ALA A 157 -3.93 4.77 15.12
C ALA A 157 -2.95 3.90 14.30
N ALA A 158 -1.65 4.22 14.34
CA ALA A 158 -0.60 3.41 13.72
C ALA A 158 -0.60 1.95 14.21
N HIS A 159 -0.75 1.70 15.52
CA HIS A 159 -0.76 0.34 16.07
C HIS A 159 -1.99 -0.42 15.59
N ILE A 160 -3.17 0.20 15.68
CA ILE A 160 -4.44 -0.38 15.21
C ILE A 160 -4.36 -0.78 13.73
N LEU A 161 -3.87 0.13 12.89
CA LEU A 161 -3.72 -0.10 11.47
C LEU A 161 -2.61 -1.12 11.15
N GLY A 162 -1.52 -1.11 11.92
CA GLY A 162 -0.47 -2.13 11.83
C GLY A 162 -0.98 -3.53 12.13
N ASP A 163 -1.81 -3.67 13.16
CA ASP A 163 -2.46 -4.93 13.54
C ASP A 163 -3.42 -5.43 12.45
N ILE A 164 -4.18 -4.52 11.82
CA ILE A 164 -5.05 -4.84 10.68
C ILE A 164 -4.24 -5.36 9.49
N VAL A 165 -3.19 -4.62 9.10
CA VAL A 165 -2.30 -5.02 8.00
C VAL A 165 -1.65 -6.36 8.30
N HIS A 166 -1.21 -6.56 9.54
CA HIS A 166 -0.54 -7.78 9.98
C HIS A 166 -1.45 -9.00 9.90
N ALA A 167 -2.67 -8.94 10.43
CA ALA A 167 -3.61 -10.07 10.37
C ALA A 167 -3.97 -10.43 8.93
N GLN A 168 -4.19 -9.43 8.07
CA GLN A 168 -4.47 -9.67 6.64
C GLN A 168 -3.25 -10.24 5.92
N PHE A 169 -2.05 -9.75 6.24
CA PHE A 169 -0.81 -10.32 5.71
C PHE A 169 -0.67 -11.79 6.10
N GLN A 170 -0.84 -12.14 7.39
CA GLN A 170 -0.79 -13.53 7.85
C GLN A 170 -1.87 -14.41 7.20
N LYS A 171 -3.09 -13.91 7.02
CA LYS A 171 -4.18 -14.63 6.31
C LYS A 171 -3.77 -15.00 4.88
N LEU A 172 -3.08 -14.10 4.18
CA LEU A 172 -2.68 -14.29 2.77
C LEU A 172 -1.29 -14.96 2.61
N ARG A 173 -0.48 -14.97 3.67
CA ARG A 173 0.92 -15.44 3.72
C ARG A 173 1.21 -16.27 4.99
N PRO A 174 0.53 -17.40 5.20
CA PRO A 174 0.71 -18.20 6.42
C PRO A 174 2.12 -18.78 6.58
N ASP A 175 2.80 -19.08 5.45
CA ASP A 175 4.13 -19.69 5.44
C ASP A 175 5.28 -18.68 5.40
N PHE A 176 4.99 -17.38 5.50
CA PHE A 176 6.03 -16.36 5.44
C PHE A 176 6.95 -16.44 6.65
N GLN A 177 8.25 -16.52 6.40
CA GLN A 177 9.27 -16.34 7.42
C GLN A 177 10.05 -15.05 7.16
N PRO A 178 10.13 -14.14 8.15
CA PRO A 178 10.91 -12.92 8.02
C PRO A 178 12.35 -13.26 7.66
N SER A 179 12.89 -12.54 6.67
CA SER A 179 14.33 -12.61 6.42
C SER A 179 15.05 -12.01 7.63
N THR A 180 15.65 -12.87 8.46
CA THR A 180 16.41 -12.42 9.63
C THR A 180 17.60 -11.60 9.16
N PRO A 181 17.79 -10.36 9.65
CA PRO A 181 19.02 -9.64 9.39
C PRO A 181 20.15 -10.42 10.06
N ILE A 182 21.14 -10.85 9.28
CA ILE A 182 22.39 -11.39 9.80
C ILE A 182 23.11 -10.24 10.52
N VAL A 183 22.87 -10.10 11.82
CA VAL A 183 23.68 -9.24 12.68
C VAL A 183 25.00 -9.98 12.90
N SER A 184 25.98 -9.70 12.03
CA SER A 184 27.38 -9.99 12.35
C SER A 184 27.75 -9.16 13.58
N GLY A 185 28.25 -9.85 14.61
CA GLY A 185 28.35 -9.35 15.97
C GLY A 185 29.08 -8.01 16.11
N ALA A 186 28.44 -7.09 16.81
CA ALA A 186 29.10 -6.12 17.66
C ALA A 186 28.15 -5.80 18.82
N LEU A 187 28.65 -6.03 20.04
CA LEU A 187 27.98 -5.73 21.30
C LEU A 187 27.58 -4.25 21.33
N SER A 188 26.29 -3.97 21.36
CA SER A 188 25.77 -2.67 21.76
C SER A 188 24.58 -2.88 22.69
N GLU A 189 24.78 -2.50 23.94
CA GLU A 189 23.80 -2.50 25.02
C GLU A 189 22.69 -1.49 24.70
N ASN A 190 21.57 -1.99 24.19
CA ASN A 190 20.25 -1.38 24.33
C ASN A 190 19.23 -2.50 24.10
N PRO A 191 18.42 -2.90 25.09
CA PRO A 191 17.38 -3.90 24.89
C PRO A 191 16.21 -3.23 24.17
N GLY A 192 16.39 -2.96 22.87
CA GLY A 192 15.29 -2.70 21.96
C GLY A 192 14.48 -3.98 21.83
N VAL A 193 13.24 -3.93 22.29
CA VAL A 193 12.31 -5.06 22.39
C VAL A 193 12.26 -5.85 21.08
N ILE A 194 12.89 -7.02 21.06
CA ILE A 194 12.66 -8.04 20.06
C ILE A 194 11.30 -8.64 20.44
N TYR A 195 10.24 -8.18 19.78
CA TYR A 195 8.92 -8.76 19.97
C TYR A 195 8.93 -10.18 19.42
N ASN A 196 8.81 -11.16 20.31
CA ASN A 196 8.69 -12.57 19.96
C ASN A 196 7.46 -12.78 19.08
N ALA A 197 7.56 -13.69 18.11
CA ALA A 197 6.50 -14.13 17.22
C ALA A 197 5.21 -14.60 17.95
N GLU A 198 5.27 -14.86 19.24
CA GLU A 198 4.16 -15.35 20.07
C GLU A 198 3.19 -14.26 20.55
N GLU A 199 3.58 -12.97 20.61
CA GLU A 199 2.64 -11.87 20.93
C GLU A 199 1.78 -11.45 19.73
N LEU A 200 1.99 -12.06 18.56
CA LEU A 200 1.43 -11.67 17.26
C LEU A 200 0.17 -12.44 16.86
N LEU A 201 -0.36 -13.32 17.72
CA LEU A 201 -1.60 -14.05 17.46
C LEU A 201 -2.82 -13.14 17.73
N LEU A 202 -3.04 -12.18 16.84
CA LEU A 202 -4.33 -11.51 16.76
C LEU A 202 -5.38 -12.51 16.28
N PRO A 203 -6.61 -12.47 16.82
CA PRO A 203 -7.68 -13.30 16.30
C PRO A 203 -7.88 -13.03 14.80
N PRO A 204 -8.17 -14.05 13.99
CA PRO A 204 -8.38 -13.91 12.55
C PRO A 204 -9.55 -12.97 12.20
N ASP A 205 -10.42 -12.69 13.17
CA ASP A 205 -11.53 -11.75 13.06
C ASP A 205 -11.28 -10.48 13.87
N LEU A 206 -10.71 -9.48 13.22
CA LEU A 206 -10.45 -8.14 13.77
C LEU A 206 -11.71 -7.29 13.94
N SER A 207 -12.85 -7.70 13.36
CA SER A 207 -14.11 -6.97 13.46
C SER A 207 -14.58 -6.85 14.92
N PHE A 208 -14.20 -7.82 15.77
CA PHE A 208 -14.44 -7.78 17.21
C PHE A 208 -13.56 -6.79 17.98
N LEU A 209 -12.36 -6.46 17.48
CA LEU A 209 -11.42 -5.57 18.16
C LEU A 209 -11.66 -4.10 17.80
N TYR A 210 -12.12 -3.81 16.58
CA TYR A 210 -12.34 -2.44 16.09
C TYR A 210 -13.68 -2.27 15.32
N PRO A 211 -14.83 -2.38 16.01
CA PRO A 211 -16.15 -2.39 15.38
C PRO A 211 -16.59 -1.06 14.71
N ASN A 212 -15.90 0.05 14.99
CA ASN A 212 -16.22 1.38 14.44
C ASN A 212 -15.17 1.87 13.41
N PHE A 213 -14.38 0.97 12.83
CA PHE A 213 -13.36 1.37 11.87
C PHE A 213 -13.99 1.84 10.55
N ILE A 214 -13.99 3.16 10.32
CA ILE A 214 -14.40 3.79 9.06
C ILE A 214 -13.42 3.34 7.96
N GLY A 215 -13.92 2.65 6.93
CA GLY A 215 -13.10 2.08 5.87
C GLY A 215 -13.00 0.55 5.92
N SER A 216 -13.70 -0.14 6.83
CA SER A 216 -13.79 -1.61 6.81
C SER A 216 -14.26 -2.11 5.44
N GLU A 217 -15.11 -1.36 4.74
CA GLU A 217 -15.57 -1.61 3.37
C GLU A 217 -14.48 -1.46 2.29
N MET A 218 -13.42 -0.68 2.52
CA MET A 218 -12.26 -0.60 1.61
C MET A 218 -11.29 -1.75 1.82
N PHE A 219 -11.28 -2.33 3.02
CA PHE A 219 -10.35 -3.38 3.43
C PHE A 219 -11.01 -4.74 3.60
N ASP A 220 -12.34 -4.81 3.43
CA ASP A 220 -13.11 -6.04 3.59
C ASP A 220 -12.54 -7.07 2.64
N ALA A 221 -11.92 -8.08 3.23
CA ALA A 221 -11.39 -9.25 2.54
C ALA A 221 -12.37 -10.42 2.66
N ASP A 222 -13.48 -10.23 3.38
CA ASP A 222 -14.54 -11.22 3.61
C ASP A 222 -15.87 -10.79 2.96
N GLY A 223 -16.09 -9.48 2.80
CA GLY A 223 -17.20 -8.86 2.07
C GLY A 223 -17.16 -9.12 0.56
N GLY A 224 -17.38 -10.38 0.17
CA GLY A 224 -17.40 -10.82 -1.20
C GLY A 224 -16.00 -10.88 -1.80
N LEU A 225 -15.72 -12.01 -2.42
CA LEU A 225 -14.82 -12.09 -3.55
C LEU A 225 -15.31 -11.09 -4.63
N GLU A 226 -15.11 -9.78 -4.45
CA GLU A 226 -14.99 -8.87 -5.58
C GLU A 226 -13.74 -9.37 -6.29
N SER A 227 -13.96 -10.31 -7.21
CA SER A 227 -12.93 -11.02 -7.93
C SER A 227 -11.99 -9.99 -8.52
N TRP A 228 -10.76 -9.94 -7.99
CA TRP A 228 -9.73 -9.14 -8.63
C TRP A 228 -9.66 -9.54 -10.10
N PRO A 229 -9.45 -8.57 -11.01
CA PRO A 229 -9.51 -8.83 -12.44
C PRO A 229 -8.66 -10.03 -12.84
N GLU A 230 -9.19 -10.88 -13.72
CA GLU A 230 -8.37 -11.93 -14.31
C GLU A 230 -7.19 -11.31 -15.05
N TRP A 231 -6.05 -12.01 -15.03
CA TRP A 231 -4.88 -11.55 -15.75
C TRP A 231 -5.06 -11.66 -17.26
N ALA A 232 -4.67 -10.63 -17.99
CA ALA A 232 -4.68 -10.64 -19.45
C ALA A 232 -3.85 -11.81 -19.98
N GLN A 233 -4.48 -12.74 -20.70
CA GLN A 233 -3.73 -13.74 -21.46
C GLN A 233 -2.92 -13.02 -22.55
N VAL A 234 -1.66 -13.42 -22.75
CA VAL A 234 -0.70 -12.77 -23.67
C VAL A 234 -1.11 -12.90 -25.16
N HIS A 235 -2.25 -13.52 -25.47
CA HIS A 235 -2.75 -13.68 -26.83
C HIS A 235 -3.69 -12.54 -27.24
N SER A 236 -3.18 -11.32 -27.40
CA SER A 236 -3.76 -10.36 -28.37
C SER A 236 -2.83 -9.21 -28.76
N ASP A 237 -1.52 -9.43 -28.84
CA ASP A 237 -0.64 -8.56 -29.65
C ASP A 237 -0.34 -9.29 -30.96
N THR A 238 -1.35 -9.43 -31.81
CA THR A 238 -1.15 -9.75 -33.23
C THR A 238 -2.33 -9.25 -34.06
N ASP A 239 -2.01 -8.36 -34.99
CA ASP A 239 -2.77 -7.93 -36.17
C ASP A 239 -4.10 -7.20 -35.99
N ALA A 240 -4.01 -5.88 -36.07
CA ALA A 240 -4.96 -5.08 -36.86
C ALA A 240 -4.21 -3.96 -37.60
N SER A 241 -3.39 -4.37 -38.58
CA SER A 241 -3.09 -3.53 -39.74
C SER A 241 -3.97 -3.97 -40.90
N VAL A 242 -5.10 -3.29 -41.08
CA VAL A 242 -5.70 -2.95 -42.40
C VAL A 242 -6.45 -1.63 -42.23
#